data_AF-A0A849R8W9-F1
#
_entry.id   AF-A0A849R8W9-F1
#
_cell.length_a   1.000
_cell.length_b   1.000
_cell.length_c   1.000
_cell.angle_alpha   90.00
_cell.angle_beta   90.00
_cell.angle_gamma   90.00
#
_symmetry.space_group_name_H-M   'P 1'
#
loop_
_entity.id
_entity.type
_entity.pdbx_description
1 polymer ?
#
loop_
_entity_poly.entity_id
_entity_poly.type
_entity_poly.pdbx_seq_one_letter_code
_entity_poly.pdbx_strand_id
1 'polypeptide(L)'
;MQTRARIIINGKVQMVGFRTFIKNSADSLNIKGFAENLPDGTVKIVCEGEKAKITDFISYIKQESPSFAVIDDINVVYGSYKGEFSSFKRQGADVPSEDGAVLSVLKSFDSKAETMVTILGSMDEKLGSIDEKQDETIVILKDVKGDTKYIPGIKDDTSKLLGKQDKSMEILDSVKQDTAEMTNTLTFLKAVYRETLELKEKYEVLSRDVAAIKIKLEAG
;
A
#
# COMPACT_ATOMS: atom_id res chain seq x y z
N MET A 1 9.90 -2.58 33.68
CA MET A 1 8.73 -3.41 34.04
C MET A 1 8.05 -3.88 32.77
N GLN A 2 7.75 -5.17 32.66
CA GLN A 2 6.99 -5.74 31.54
C GLN A 2 5.51 -5.36 31.65
N THR A 3 4.88 -5.03 30.53
CA THR A 3 3.46 -4.68 30.48
C THR A 3 2.83 -5.18 29.18
N ARG A 4 1.50 -5.29 29.18
CA ARG A 4 0.71 -5.37 27.96
C ARG A 4 0.16 -4.00 27.61
N ALA A 5 0.00 -3.70 26.33
CA ALA A 5 -0.72 -2.54 25.84
C ALA A 5 -1.70 -2.96 24.74
N ARG A 6 -2.89 -2.35 24.77
CA ARG A 6 -3.84 -2.34 23.67
C ARG A 6 -3.86 -0.92 23.11
N ILE A 7 -3.56 -0.79 21.82
CA ILE A 7 -3.48 0.49 21.12
C ILE A 7 -4.52 0.47 19.99
N ILE A 8 -5.37 1.49 19.92
CA ILE A 8 -6.28 1.74 18.80
C ILE A 8 -5.81 3.00 18.09
N ILE A 9 -5.54 2.88 16.78
CA ILE A 9 -5.10 3.98 15.94
C ILE A 9 -6.24 4.32 14.97
N ASN A 10 -6.64 5.59 14.96
CA ASN A 10 -7.66 6.14 14.10
C ASN A 10 -7.05 7.04 13.01
N GLY A 11 -7.75 7.13 11.89
CA GLY A 11 -7.40 8.00 10.76
C GLY A 11 -7.30 7.23 9.44
N LYS A 12 -6.56 7.77 8.47
CA LYS A 12 -6.30 7.11 7.18
C LYS A 12 -5.13 6.13 7.33
N VAL A 13 -5.34 5.10 8.15
CA VAL A 13 -4.29 4.16 8.62
C VAL A 13 -4.43 2.74 8.08
N GLN A 14 -5.44 2.47 7.27
CA GLN A 14 -5.57 1.21 6.53
C GLN A 14 -5.19 1.44 5.07
N MET A 15 -4.26 0.62 4.56
CA MET A 15 -3.88 0.46 3.13
C MET A 15 -2.64 -0.43 3.05
N VAL A 16 -2.02 -0.52 1.87
CA VAL A 16 -0.85 -1.35 1.60
C VAL A 16 0.37 -0.88 2.41
N GLY A 17 0.61 -1.48 3.57
CA GLY A 17 1.91 -1.41 4.25
C GLY A 17 1.90 -0.91 5.70
N PHE A 18 0.84 -0.27 6.21
CA PHE A 18 0.87 0.31 7.57
C PHE A 18 1.09 -0.75 8.68
N ARG A 19 0.39 -1.89 8.62
CA ARG A 19 0.66 -3.03 9.53
C ARG A 19 2.05 -3.65 9.36
N THR A 20 2.64 -3.56 8.16
CA THR A 20 4.03 -4.01 7.93
C THR A 20 5.02 -3.04 8.59
N PHE A 21 4.78 -1.73 8.47
CA PHE A 21 5.53 -0.71 9.19
C PHE A 21 5.46 -0.95 10.71
N ILE A 22 4.26 -1.11 11.26
CA ILE A 22 4.05 -1.42 12.70
C ILE A 22 4.84 -2.67 13.12
N LYS A 23 4.76 -3.76 12.34
CA LYS A 23 5.51 -4.99 12.63
C LYS A 23 7.02 -4.74 12.68
N ASN A 24 7.57 -4.08 11.66
CA ASN A 24 9.01 -3.82 11.57
C ASN A 24 9.49 -2.95 12.75
N SER A 25 8.70 -1.95 13.13
CA SER A 25 8.97 -1.08 14.29
C SER A 25 8.87 -1.83 15.62
N ALA A 26 7.96 -2.80 15.73
CA ALA A 26 7.86 -3.63 16.93
C ALA A 26 9.05 -4.60 17.04
N ASP A 27 9.45 -5.21 15.92
CA ASP A 27 10.59 -6.12 15.85
C ASP A 27 11.90 -5.41 16.23
N SER A 28 12.13 -4.18 15.75
CA SER A 28 13.34 -3.40 16.07
C SER A 28 13.44 -3.01 17.55
N LEU A 29 12.30 -2.95 18.24
CA LEU A 29 12.21 -2.65 19.68
C LEU A 29 12.02 -3.89 20.55
N ASN A 30 12.08 -5.09 19.96
CA ASN A 30 11.85 -6.38 20.62
C ASN A 30 10.49 -6.46 21.35
N ILE A 31 9.46 -5.87 20.75
CA ILE A 31 8.07 -5.89 21.22
C ILE A 31 7.35 -7.03 20.52
N LYS A 32 6.57 -7.81 21.27
CA LYS A 32 5.83 -8.98 20.76
C LYS A 32 4.34 -8.69 20.76
N GLY A 33 3.58 -9.33 19.87
CA GLY A 33 2.15 -9.01 19.74
C GLY A 33 1.59 -9.17 18.34
N PHE A 34 0.56 -8.40 18.03
CA PHE A 34 0.03 -8.33 16.68
C PHE A 34 -0.59 -6.97 16.35
N ALA A 35 -0.74 -6.73 15.05
CA ALA A 35 -1.51 -5.62 14.49
C ALA A 35 -2.60 -6.12 13.54
N GLU A 36 -3.82 -5.62 13.71
CA GLU A 36 -5.04 -6.05 13.00
C GLU A 36 -5.82 -4.84 12.47
N ASN A 37 -6.25 -4.89 11.21
CA ASN A 37 -7.21 -3.93 10.66
C ASN A 37 -8.61 -4.30 11.15
N LEU A 38 -9.34 -3.34 11.73
CA LEU A 38 -10.72 -3.54 12.13
C LEU A 38 -11.71 -3.09 11.03
N PRO A 39 -12.94 -3.64 10.98
CA PRO A 39 -13.92 -3.29 9.95
C PRO A 39 -14.35 -1.82 9.92
N ASP A 40 -14.16 -1.10 11.03
CA ASP A 40 -14.50 0.32 11.18
C ASP A 40 -13.43 1.27 10.62
N GLY A 41 -12.38 0.75 9.97
CA GLY A 41 -11.30 1.55 9.42
C GLY A 41 -10.13 1.80 10.39
N THR A 42 -10.23 1.35 11.64
CA THR A 42 -9.17 1.55 12.65
C THR A 42 -8.12 0.42 12.63
N VAL A 43 -6.97 0.65 13.26
CA VAL A 43 -5.95 -0.39 13.46
C VAL A 43 -5.79 -0.68 14.94
N LYS A 44 -5.98 -1.95 15.31
CA LYS A 44 -5.78 -2.46 16.66
C LYS A 44 -4.41 -3.11 16.76
N ILE A 45 -3.63 -2.70 17.75
CA ILE A 45 -2.39 -3.35 18.15
C ILE A 45 -2.58 -3.90 19.56
N VAL A 46 -2.17 -5.14 19.77
CA VAL A 46 -2.02 -5.73 21.10
C VAL A 46 -0.58 -6.18 21.22
N CYS A 47 0.14 -5.62 22.18
CA CYS A 47 1.56 -5.91 22.32
C CYS A 47 2.00 -6.06 23.78
N GLU A 48 3.11 -6.74 23.96
CA GLU A 48 3.75 -7.02 25.24
C GLU A 48 5.25 -6.78 25.14
N GLY A 49 5.81 -6.21 26.21
CA GLY A 49 7.21 -5.82 26.27
C GLY A 49 7.47 -4.83 27.39
N GLU A 50 8.69 -4.29 27.42
CA GLU A 50 9.06 -3.32 28.43
C GLU A 50 8.26 -2.04 28.24
N LYS A 51 7.71 -1.49 29.32
CA LYS A 51 6.88 -0.26 29.24
C LYS A 51 7.60 0.88 28.51
N ALA A 52 8.90 1.06 28.75
CA ALA A 52 9.70 2.07 28.07
C ALA A 52 9.75 1.83 26.55
N LYS A 53 10.03 0.60 26.11
CA LYS A 53 10.04 0.22 24.69
C LYS A 53 8.67 0.41 24.04
N ILE A 54 7.59 0.07 24.73
CA ILE A 54 6.23 0.30 24.21
C ILE A 54 5.94 1.80 24.05
N THR A 55 6.40 2.64 24.99
CA THR A 55 6.30 4.09 24.85
C THR A 55 7.12 4.60 23.66
N ASP A 56 8.35 4.13 23.50
CA ASP A 56 9.21 4.48 22.35
C ASP A 56 8.55 4.07 21.03
N PHE A 57 7.94 2.88 21.00
CA PHE A 57 7.22 2.37 19.84
C PHE A 57 6.02 3.22 19.44
N ILE A 58 5.21 3.67 20.41
CA ILE A 58 4.08 4.56 20.15
C ILE A 58 4.57 5.91 19.61
N SER A 59 5.64 6.46 20.20
CA SER A 59 6.27 7.70 19.73
C SER A 59 6.80 7.55 18.30
N TYR A 60 7.47 6.43 18.01
CA TYR A 60 8.00 6.12 16.68
C TYR A 60 6.89 6.01 15.64
N ILE A 61 5.80 5.30 15.95
CA ILE A 61 4.64 5.23 15.04
C ILE A 61 4.11 6.62 14.72
N LYS A 62 4.02 7.51 15.71
CA LYS A 62 3.50 8.86 15.50
C LYS A 62 4.42 9.73 14.64
N GLN A 63 5.74 9.58 14.76
CA GLN A 63 6.74 10.42 14.09
C GLN A 63 7.11 9.91 12.69
N GLU A 64 7.31 8.61 12.57
CA GLU A 64 7.87 7.97 11.37
C GLU A 64 6.81 7.28 10.52
N SER A 65 5.53 7.61 10.73
CA SER A 65 4.45 7.08 9.90
C SER A 65 4.70 7.42 8.43
N PRO A 66 4.55 6.44 7.50
CA PRO A 66 4.69 6.69 6.08
C PRO A 66 3.76 7.80 5.60
N SER A 67 4.16 8.55 4.57
CA SER A 67 3.40 9.69 4.05
C SER A 67 1.98 9.36 3.56
N PHE A 68 1.70 8.10 3.26
CA PHE A 68 0.37 7.60 2.88
C PHE A 68 -0.54 7.27 4.07
N ALA A 69 -0.02 7.27 5.30
CA ALA A 69 -0.75 6.99 6.53
C ALA A 69 -0.93 8.28 7.34
N VAL A 70 -2.19 8.69 7.56
CA VAL A 70 -2.51 9.86 8.38
C VAL A 70 -3.13 9.38 9.68
N ILE A 71 -2.45 9.64 10.80
CA ILE A 71 -2.93 9.30 12.13
C ILE A 71 -3.66 10.51 12.71
N ASP A 72 -4.94 10.35 13.00
CA ASP A 72 -5.75 11.38 13.65
C ASP A 72 -5.65 11.24 15.19
N ASP A 73 -5.70 10.01 15.70
CA ASP A 73 -5.68 9.74 17.14
C ASP A 73 -5.09 8.36 17.48
N ILE A 74 -4.49 8.26 18.67
CA ILE A 74 -3.93 7.02 19.23
C ILE A 74 -4.42 6.84 20.66
N ASN A 75 -5.24 5.83 20.89
CA ASN A 75 -5.75 5.45 22.21
C ASN A 75 -4.96 4.26 22.77
N VAL A 76 -4.38 4.41 23.96
CA VAL A 76 -3.53 3.40 24.59
C VAL A 76 -4.11 2.99 25.94
N VAL A 77 -4.29 1.68 26.13
CA VAL A 77 -4.69 1.09 27.41
C VAL A 77 -3.63 0.07 27.83
N TYR A 78 -2.97 0.35 28.96
CA TYR A 78 -2.01 -0.58 29.56
C TYR A 78 -2.72 -1.62 30.43
N GLY A 79 -2.13 -2.81 30.52
CA GLY A 79 -2.60 -3.90 31.37
C GLY A 79 -1.49 -4.86 31.78
N SER A 80 -1.86 -5.88 32.55
CA SER A 80 -0.90 -6.87 33.04
C SER A 80 -0.28 -7.68 31.91
N TYR A 81 1.04 -7.88 31.99
CA TYR A 81 1.80 -8.75 31.09
C TYR A 81 1.32 -10.20 31.20
N LYS A 82 1.08 -10.87 30.07
CA LYS A 82 0.65 -12.29 30.05
C LYS A 82 1.68 -13.25 29.46
N GLY A 83 2.68 -12.76 28.72
CA GLY A 83 3.65 -13.62 28.04
C GLY A 83 3.03 -14.45 26.90
N GLU A 84 2.01 -13.90 26.25
CA GLU A 84 1.17 -14.63 25.27
C GLU A 84 1.86 -14.76 23.90
N PHE A 85 2.80 -13.87 23.60
CA PHE A 85 3.37 -13.73 22.26
C PHE A 85 4.85 -14.11 22.23
N SER A 86 5.24 -14.91 21.23
CA SER A 86 6.64 -15.26 20.96
C SER A 86 7.32 -14.30 19.97
N SER A 87 6.54 -13.69 19.08
CA SER A 87 6.96 -12.71 18.06
C SER A 87 5.88 -11.66 17.79
N PHE A 88 6.16 -10.68 16.93
CA PHE A 88 5.15 -9.76 16.42
C PHE A 88 4.60 -10.22 15.06
N LYS A 89 3.27 -10.32 14.93
CA LYS A 89 2.60 -10.78 13.71
C LYS A 89 1.64 -9.73 13.15
N ARG A 90 1.33 -9.85 11.86
CA ARG A 90 0.13 -9.20 11.29
C ARG A 90 -1.04 -10.15 11.50
N GLN A 91 -2.23 -9.62 11.76
CA GLN A 91 -3.46 -10.39 11.90
C GLN A 91 -4.57 -9.76 11.04
N GLY A 92 -5.54 -10.57 10.64
CA GLY A 92 -6.68 -10.17 9.81
C GLY A 92 -6.95 -11.17 8.68
N ALA A 93 -8.12 -11.08 8.06
CA ALA A 93 -8.54 -11.95 6.95
C ALA A 93 -7.64 -11.84 5.71
N ASP A 94 -6.91 -10.74 5.58
CA ASP A 94 -5.96 -10.48 4.49
C ASP A 94 -4.52 -10.95 4.80
N VAL A 95 -4.28 -11.50 5.99
CA VAL A 95 -3.00 -12.11 6.35
C VAL A 95 -3.09 -13.61 6.05
N PRO A 96 -2.26 -14.14 5.14
CA PRO A 96 -2.28 -15.56 4.89
C PRO A 96 -1.81 -16.33 6.12
N SER A 97 -2.63 -17.25 6.62
CA SER A 97 -2.26 -18.14 7.71
C SER A 97 -1.22 -19.18 7.25
N GLU A 98 -0.25 -19.51 8.11
CA GLU A 98 0.81 -20.50 7.84
C GLU A 98 0.25 -21.88 7.39
N ASP A 99 -0.93 -22.26 7.89
CA ASP A 99 -1.59 -23.54 7.55
C ASP A 99 -2.68 -23.43 6.46
N GLY A 100 -3.09 -22.22 6.05
CA GLY A 100 -4.41 -22.02 5.43
C GLY A 100 -4.35 -21.60 3.96
N ALA A 101 -4.54 -22.60 3.09
CA ALA A 101 -4.99 -22.56 1.71
C ALA A 101 -4.45 -21.39 0.86
N VAL A 102 -3.69 -21.73 -0.18
CA VAL A 102 -3.35 -20.83 -1.30
C VAL A 102 -4.50 -19.88 -1.70
N LEU A 103 -5.77 -20.27 -1.54
CA LEU A 103 -6.94 -19.42 -1.71
C LEU A 103 -6.96 -18.13 -0.87
N SER A 104 -6.51 -18.15 0.39
CA SER A 104 -6.42 -16.99 1.27
C SER A 104 -5.32 -16.02 0.82
N VAL A 105 -4.15 -16.57 0.48
CA VAL A 105 -3.01 -15.83 -0.13
C VAL A 105 -3.51 -15.13 -1.39
N LEU A 106 -4.14 -15.90 -2.27
CA LEU A 106 -4.70 -15.40 -3.52
C LEU A 106 -5.65 -14.23 -3.24
N LYS A 107 -6.66 -14.39 -2.36
CA LYS A 107 -7.64 -13.32 -2.07
C LYS A 107 -7.00 -12.05 -1.50
N SER A 108 -5.93 -12.20 -0.71
CA SER A 108 -5.17 -11.05 -0.19
C SER A 108 -4.47 -10.25 -1.29
N PHE A 109 -4.02 -10.91 -2.37
CA PHE A 109 -3.43 -10.24 -3.52
C PHE A 109 -4.47 -9.46 -4.32
N ASP A 110 -5.69 -9.98 -4.48
CA ASP A 110 -6.78 -9.32 -5.21
C ASP A 110 -7.12 -7.94 -4.61
N SER A 111 -7.35 -7.90 -3.28
CA SER A 111 -7.64 -6.64 -2.58
C SER A 111 -6.49 -5.62 -2.65
N LYS A 112 -5.24 -6.08 -2.58
CA LYS A 112 -4.05 -5.22 -2.72
C LYS A 112 -3.90 -4.69 -4.15
N ALA A 113 -4.16 -5.53 -5.15
CA ALA A 113 -4.13 -5.15 -6.55
C ALA A 113 -5.24 -4.13 -6.88
N GLU A 114 -6.43 -4.26 -6.29
CA GLU A 114 -7.49 -3.24 -6.38
C GLU A 114 -7.03 -1.87 -5.89
N THR A 115 -6.46 -1.85 -4.68
CA THR A 115 -5.92 -0.62 -4.10
C THR A 115 -4.84 -0.01 -5.00
N MET A 116 -3.95 -0.83 -5.56
CA MET A 116 -2.88 -0.37 -6.45
C MET A 116 -3.43 0.25 -7.74
N VAL A 117 -4.41 -0.39 -8.38
CA VAL A 117 -5.04 0.13 -9.60
C VAL A 117 -5.73 1.48 -9.34
N THR A 118 -6.41 1.63 -8.20
CA THR A 118 -7.01 2.92 -7.81
C THR A 118 -5.95 4.01 -7.62
N ILE A 119 -4.84 3.69 -6.97
CA ILE A 119 -3.74 4.65 -6.78
C ILE A 119 -3.17 5.09 -8.13
N LEU A 120 -2.91 4.15 -9.04
CA LEU A 120 -2.39 4.47 -10.37
C LEU A 120 -3.36 5.31 -11.20
N GLY A 121 -4.66 5.04 -11.14
CA GLY A 121 -5.67 5.89 -11.78
C GLY A 121 -5.63 7.33 -11.26
N SER A 122 -5.52 7.52 -9.94
CA SER A 122 -5.39 8.87 -9.36
C SER A 122 -4.06 9.57 -9.69
N MET A 123 -3.00 8.80 -9.96
CA MET A 123 -1.72 9.33 -10.43
C MET A 123 -1.83 9.79 -11.88
N ASP A 124 -2.48 9.00 -12.74
CA ASP A 124 -2.70 9.32 -14.15
C ASP A 124 -3.47 10.64 -14.32
N GLU A 125 -4.57 10.82 -13.57
CA GLU A 125 -5.32 12.09 -13.56
C GLU A 125 -4.46 13.30 -13.16
N LYS A 126 -3.64 13.15 -12.11
CA LYS A 126 -2.74 14.21 -11.65
C LYS A 126 -1.64 14.52 -12.66
N LEU A 127 -1.07 13.49 -13.30
CA LEU A 127 -0.09 13.67 -14.36
C LEU A 127 -0.71 14.39 -15.56
N GLY A 128 -1.97 14.10 -15.90
CA GLY A 128 -2.75 14.85 -16.89
C GLY A 128 -2.85 16.33 -16.55
N SER A 129 -3.23 16.67 -15.31
CA SER A 129 -3.32 18.06 -14.86
C SER A 129 -1.98 18.81 -14.81
N ILE A 130 -0.87 18.11 -14.57
CA ILE A 130 0.47 18.71 -14.60
C ILE A 130 0.87 19.05 -16.03
N ASP A 131 0.58 18.15 -16.96
CA ASP A 131 0.90 18.29 -18.38
C ASP A 131 0.21 19.50 -19.01
N GLU A 132 -1.10 19.64 -18.80
CA GLU A 132 -1.86 20.81 -19.27
C GLU A 132 -1.26 22.14 -18.77
N LYS A 133 -0.81 22.19 -17.51
CA LYS A 133 -0.17 23.37 -16.94
C LYS A 133 1.22 23.62 -17.51
N GLN A 134 1.97 22.58 -17.87
CA GLN A 134 3.27 22.72 -18.53
C GLN A 134 3.10 23.26 -19.95
N ASP A 135 2.10 22.79 -20.71
CA ASP A 135 1.76 23.31 -22.03
C ASP A 135 1.44 24.82 -21.99
N GLU A 136 0.56 25.25 -21.06
CA GLU A 136 0.26 26.67 -20.85
C GLU A 136 1.52 27.48 -20.53
N THR A 137 2.38 26.96 -19.65
CA THR A 137 3.64 27.62 -19.26
C THR A 137 4.59 27.78 -20.46
N ILE A 138 4.69 26.75 -21.31
CA ILE A 138 5.54 26.78 -22.50
C ILE A 138 5.03 27.80 -23.51
N VAL A 139 3.72 27.91 -23.71
CA VAL A 139 3.12 28.94 -24.57
C VAL A 139 3.51 30.34 -24.07
N ILE A 140 3.32 30.61 -22.78
CA ILE A 140 3.70 31.90 -22.17
C ILE A 140 5.19 32.19 -22.36
N LEU A 141 6.06 31.21 -22.13
CA LEU A 141 7.50 31.39 -22.29
C LEU A 141 7.91 31.64 -23.75
N LYS A 142 7.21 31.04 -24.73
CA LYS A 142 7.42 31.30 -26.16
C LYS A 142 7.05 32.74 -26.51
N ASP A 143 5.93 33.24 -25.98
CA ASP A 143 5.49 34.62 -26.18
C ASP A 143 6.47 35.63 -25.56
N VAL A 144 6.85 35.43 -24.29
CA VAL A 144 7.84 36.28 -23.59
C VAL A 144 9.17 36.31 -24.33
N LYS A 145 9.62 35.18 -24.88
CA LYS A 145 10.83 35.12 -25.71
C LYS A 145 10.70 35.93 -26.99
N GLY A 146 9.52 35.94 -27.61
CA GLY A 146 9.20 36.75 -28.78
C GLY A 146 9.28 38.26 -28.48
N ASP A 147 8.69 38.67 -27.36
CA ASP A 147 8.65 40.07 -26.92
C ASP A 147 10.03 40.59 -26.49
N THR A 148 10.84 39.74 -25.88
CA THR A 148 12.18 40.09 -25.36
C THR A 148 13.29 39.93 -26.40
N LYS A 149 12.96 39.72 -27.69
CA LYS A 149 13.93 39.41 -28.76
C LYS A 149 15.08 40.42 -28.91
N TYR A 150 14.90 41.66 -28.46
CA TYR A 150 15.89 42.75 -28.51
C TYR A 150 16.57 43.04 -27.17
N ILE A 151 16.29 42.26 -26.12
CA ILE A 151 16.90 42.38 -24.79
C ILE A 151 17.77 41.13 -24.56
N PRO A 152 19.09 41.16 -24.88
CA PRO A 152 19.91 39.95 -25.01
C PRO A 152 19.94 39.06 -23.76
N GLY A 153 20.07 39.65 -22.56
CA GLY A 153 20.11 38.88 -21.30
C GLY A 153 18.81 38.14 -21.02
N ILE A 154 17.66 38.82 -21.18
CA ILE A 154 16.35 38.22 -20.94
C ILE A 154 16.04 37.13 -21.96
N LYS A 155 16.36 37.36 -23.25
CA LYS A 155 16.18 36.37 -24.31
C LYS A 155 16.94 35.06 -24.06
N ASP A 156 18.17 35.15 -23.55
CA ASP A 156 19.00 33.99 -23.23
C ASP A 156 18.41 33.21 -22.04
N ASP A 157 17.97 33.92 -21.00
CA ASP A 157 17.32 33.32 -19.84
C ASP A 157 16.00 32.63 -20.20
N THR A 158 15.15 33.25 -21.02
CA THR A 158 13.91 32.61 -21.49
C THR A 158 14.19 31.38 -22.36
N SER A 159 15.25 31.40 -23.16
CA SER A 159 15.66 30.23 -23.97
C SER A 159 16.14 29.07 -23.10
N LYS A 160 16.89 29.35 -22.03
CA LYS A 160 17.30 28.35 -21.04
C LYS A 160 16.10 27.78 -20.28
N LEU A 161 15.12 28.63 -19.93
CA LEU A 161 13.90 28.20 -19.25
C LEU A 161 13.06 27.28 -20.14
N LEU A 162 12.86 27.62 -21.42
CA LEU A 162 12.19 26.74 -22.38
C LEU A 162 12.89 25.38 -22.48
N GLY A 163 14.21 25.37 -22.64
CA GLY A 163 14.96 24.10 -22.70
C GLY A 163 14.91 23.28 -21.41
N LYS A 164 14.63 23.89 -20.24
CA LYS A 164 14.36 23.15 -19.00
C LYS A 164 12.93 22.60 -18.97
N GLN A 165 11.95 23.33 -19.50
CA GLN A 165 10.57 22.86 -19.61
C GLN A 165 10.46 21.70 -20.61
N ASP A 166 11.13 21.78 -21.76
CA ASP A 166 11.15 20.69 -22.75
C ASP A 166 11.65 19.37 -22.13
N LYS A 167 12.76 19.43 -21.37
CA LYS A 167 13.27 18.25 -20.63
C LYS A 167 12.32 17.77 -19.55
N SER A 168 11.56 18.67 -18.92
CA SER A 168 10.56 18.29 -17.93
C SER A 168 9.38 17.57 -18.57
N MET A 169 8.96 17.99 -19.76
CA MET A 169 7.90 17.29 -20.51
C MET A 169 8.35 15.91 -20.96
N GLU A 170 9.58 15.76 -21.45
CA GLU A 170 10.10 14.43 -21.82
C GLU A 170 10.06 13.44 -20.65
N ILE A 171 10.39 13.90 -19.44
CA ILE A 171 10.29 13.09 -18.22
C ILE A 171 8.83 12.80 -17.88
N LEU A 172 7.95 13.79 -17.99
CA LEU A 172 6.53 13.64 -17.67
C LEU A 172 5.84 12.64 -18.61
N ASP A 173 6.13 12.69 -19.90
CA ASP A 173 5.65 11.75 -20.92
C ASP A 173 6.12 10.32 -20.63
N SER A 174 7.39 10.15 -20.29
CA SER A 174 7.94 8.84 -19.89
C SER A 174 7.21 8.28 -18.67
N VAL A 175 6.98 9.10 -17.64
CA VAL A 175 6.30 8.67 -16.41
C VAL A 175 4.83 8.34 -16.67
N LYS A 176 4.15 9.08 -17.55
CA LYS A 176 2.78 8.78 -17.99
C LYS A 176 2.72 7.43 -18.70
N GLN A 177 3.64 7.19 -19.64
CA GLN A 177 3.74 5.92 -20.36
C GLN A 177 3.95 4.75 -19.39
N ASP A 178 4.92 4.86 -18.48
CA ASP A 178 5.21 3.82 -17.48
C ASP A 178 3.99 3.55 -16.57
N THR A 179 3.28 4.60 -16.18
CA THR A 179 2.07 4.49 -15.33
C THR A 179 0.94 3.77 -16.07
N ALA A 180 0.75 4.08 -17.36
CA ALA A 180 -0.25 3.42 -18.20
C ALA A 180 0.09 1.94 -18.46
N GLU A 181 1.35 1.63 -18.78
CA GLU A 181 1.83 0.26 -18.98
C GLU A 181 1.68 -0.58 -17.71
N MET A 182 2.03 -0.02 -16.55
CA MET A 182 1.86 -0.69 -15.26
C MET A 182 0.38 -0.92 -14.93
N THR A 183 -0.50 0.05 -15.23
CA THR A 183 -1.95 -0.10 -15.04
C THR A 183 -2.52 -1.22 -15.91
N ASN A 184 -2.12 -1.29 -17.18
CA ASN A 184 -2.52 -2.36 -18.09
C ASN A 184 -2.01 -3.73 -17.61
N THR A 185 -0.75 -3.80 -17.19
CA THR A 185 -0.15 -5.04 -16.68
C THR A 185 -0.84 -5.56 -15.43
N LEU A 186 -1.16 -4.67 -14.48
CA LEU A 186 -1.90 -5.03 -13.27
C LEU A 186 -3.33 -5.49 -13.57
N THR A 187 -3.99 -4.83 -14.53
CA THR A 187 -5.33 -5.21 -14.98
C THR A 187 -5.33 -6.59 -15.62
N PHE A 188 -4.34 -6.89 -16.47
CA PHE A 188 -4.17 -8.21 -17.05
C PHE A 188 -3.86 -9.27 -15.99
N LEU A 189 -2.94 -8.99 -15.07
CA LEU A 189 -2.58 -9.92 -14.00
C LEU A 189 -3.77 -10.26 -13.11
N LYS A 190 -4.64 -9.28 -12.82
CA LYS A 190 -5.92 -9.50 -12.12
C LYS A 190 -6.85 -10.43 -12.88
N ALA A 191 -6.98 -10.27 -14.20
CA ALA A 191 -7.84 -11.11 -15.02
C ALA A 191 -7.35 -12.58 -14.98
N VAL A 192 -6.05 -12.79 -15.22
CA VAL A 192 -5.42 -14.13 -15.11
C VAL A 192 -5.64 -14.70 -13.71
N TYR A 193 -5.40 -13.90 -12.68
CA TYR A 193 -5.61 -14.31 -11.29
C TYR A 193 -7.06 -14.76 -11.04
N ARG A 194 -8.06 -14.01 -11.50
CA ARG A 194 -9.48 -14.35 -11.34
C ARG A 194 -9.79 -15.69 -12.01
N GLU A 195 -9.29 -15.94 -13.21
CA GLU A 195 -9.43 -17.23 -13.89
C GLU A 195 -8.79 -18.37 -13.08
N THR A 196 -7.57 -18.17 -12.56
CA THR A 196 -6.91 -19.21 -11.74
C THR A 196 -7.69 -19.52 -10.46
N LEU A 197 -8.35 -18.52 -9.88
CA LEU A 197 -9.19 -18.68 -8.70
C LEU A 197 -10.41 -19.56 -9.01
N GLU A 198 -11.11 -19.28 -10.10
CA GLU A 198 -12.27 -20.06 -10.55
C GLU A 198 -11.91 -21.51 -10.87
N LEU A 199 -10.78 -21.73 -11.55
CA LEU A 199 -10.28 -23.08 -11.83
C LEU A 199 -9.99 -23.85 -10.54
N LYS A 200 -9.41 -23.18 -9.54
CA LYS A 200 -9.08 -23.81 -8.26
C LYS A 200 -10.33 -24.19 -7.47
N GLU A 201 -11.35 -23.35 -7.47
CA GLU A 201 -12.64 -23.66 -6.84
C GLU A 201 -13.31 -24.87 -7.51
N LYS A 202 -13.27 -24.96 -8.84
CA LYS A 202 -13.75 -26.13 -9.59
C LYS A 202 -12.96 -27.40 -9.23
N TYR A 203 -11.64 -27.30 -9.10
CA TYR A 203 -10.79 -28.43 -8.71
C TYR A 203 -11.09 -28.94 -7.30
N GLU A 204 -11.31 -28.05 -6.34
CA GLU A 204 -11.67 -28.41 -4.96
C GLU A 204 -12.99 -29.18 -4.89
N VAL A 205 -14.00 -28.76 -5.66
CA VAL A 205 -15.28 -29.48 -5.78
C VAL A 205 -15.04 -30.87 -6.37
N LEU A 206 -14.32 -30.95 -7.49
CA LEU A 206 -14.03 -32.23 -8.15
C LEU A 206 -13.23 -33.18 -7.23
N SER A 207 -12.25 -32.66 -6.49
CA SER A 207 -11.45 -33.43 -5.55
C SER A 207 -12.31 -34.05 -4.44
N ARG A 208 -13.28 -33.30 -3.89
CA ARG A 208 -14.25 -33.82 -2.91
C ARG A 208 -15.16 -34.89 -3.51
N ASP A 209 -15.65 -34.68 -4.73
CA ASP A 209 -16.51 -35.63 -5.42
C ASP A 209 -15.76 -36.96 -5.66
N VAL A 210 -14.50 -36.90 -6.12
CA VAL A 210 -13.64 -38.07 -6.30
C VAL A 210 -13.40 -38.79 -4.98
N ALA A 211 -13.11 -38.06 -3.91
CA ALA A 211 -12.94 -38.65 -2.57
C ALA A 211 -14.21 -39.37 -2.09
N ALA A 212 -15.39 -38.76 -2.30
CA ALA A 212 -16.67 -39.35 -1.96
C ALA A 212 -16.97 -40.62 -2.77
N ILE A 213 -16.65 -40.63 -4.07
CA ILE A 213 -16.77 -41.83 -4.91
C ILE A 213 -15.86 -42.95 -4.41
N LYS A 214 -14.61 -42.63 -4.06
CA LYS A 214 -13.63 -43.60 -3.57
C LYS A 214 -14.10 -44.27 -2.27
N ILE A 215 -14.62 -43.49 -1.33
CA ILE A 215 -15.21 -44.00 -0.08
C ILE A 215 -16.38 -44.94 -0.37
N LYS A 216 -17.26 -44.60 -1.32
CA LYS A 216 -18.40 -45.46 -1.70
C LYS A 216 -17.96 -46.77 -2.34
N LEU A 217 -16.87 -46.78 -3.10
CA LEU A 217 -16.30 -47.97 -3.72
C LEU A 217 -15.60 -48.89 -2.72
N GLU A 218 -14.97 -48.32 -1.68
CA GLU A 218 -14.30 -49.10 -0.62
C GLU A 218 -15.29 -49.69 0.41
N ALA A 219 -16.53 -49.18 0.46
CA ALA A 219 -17.56 -49.61 1.40
C ALA A 219 -18.55 -50.66 0.83
N GLY A 220 -18.43 -51.04 -0.44
CA GLY A 220 -19.28 -52.03 -1.13
C GLY A 220 -18.48 -53.23 -1.60
#